data_AF-A0A7C4LTF8-F1
#
_entry.id   AF-A0A7C4LTF8-F1
#
_cell.length_a   1.000
_cell.length_b   1.000
_cell.length_c   1.000
_cell.angle_alpha   90.00
_cell.angle_beta   90.00
_cell.angle_gamma   90.00
#
_symmetry.space_group_name_H-M   'P 1'
#
loop_
_entity.id
_entity.type
_entity.pdbx_description
1 polymer ?
#
loop_
_entity_poly.entity_id
_entity_poly.type
_entity_poly.pdbx_seq_one_letter_code
_entity_poly.pdbx_strand_id
1 'polypeptide(L)'
;MRMIIGRGWALGCLLCAMAVAVGGEKTAPGPAQITFSEDDFRQGPAHKTQEIALVPGQKLVIQLGSNPSTGFSWGEKPANSAPEVIKFEQHERIGPKQARPGAGGSQSWTYEAVKAGTATLNFAYNRPWEGGEKGVWTLKVNIKVQ
;
A
#
# COMPACT_ATOMS: atom_id res chain seq x y z
N MET A 1 58.29 7.67 -20.23
CA MET A 1 58.83 6.93 -19.07
C MET A 1 57.63 6.64 -18.15
N ARG A 2 56.96 5.49 -18.16
CA ARG A 2 57.43 4.11 -18.01
C ARG A 2 56.43 3.17 -18.73
N MET A 3 57.00 2.18 -19.42
CA MET A 3 56.39 1.01 -20.06
C MET A 3 55.79 0.03 -19.04
N ILE A 4 54.87 -0.85 -19.48
CA ILE A 4 54.68 -2.31 -19.20
C ILE A 4 53.35 -2.67 -19.94
N ILE A 5 53.32 -3.19 -21.17
CA ILE A 5 53.48 -4.58 -21.68
C ILE A 5 52.57 -5.63 -21.02
N GLY A 6 51.74 -6.31 -21.83
CA GLY A 6 51.16 -7.62 -21.49
C GLY A 6 50.01 -8.04 -22.42
N ARG A 7 50.31 -8.57 -23.61
CA ARG A 7 50.09 -9.98 -24.02
C ARG A 7 48.61 -10.34 -24.28
N GLY A 8 48.30 -10.59 -25.55
CA GLY A 8 47.04 -11.21 -25.97
C GLY A 8 46.96 -12.69 -25.59
N TRP A 9 45.88 -13.34 -26.02
CA TRP A 9 45.81 -14.57 -26.82
C TRP A 9 44.32 -14.80 -27.16
N ALA A 10 44.06 -15.12 -28.43
CA ALA A 10 42.75 -15.54 -28.90
C ALA A 10 42.58 -17.04 -28.68
N LEU A 11 41.39 -17.49 -28.33
CA LEU A 11 40.88 -18.83 -28.63
C LEU A 11 39.36 -18.84 -28.39
N GLY A 12 38.61 -19.10 -29.46
CA GLY A 12 37.18 -19.36 -29.36
C GLY A 12 36.90 -20.79 -28.90
N CYS A 13 35.69 -20.99 -28.40
CA CYS A 13 34.92 -22.21 -28.64
C CYS A 13 33.46 -21.96 -28.27
N LEU A 14 32.58 -22.33 -29.20
CA LEU A 14 31.17 -22.63 -28.97
C LEU A 14 31.02 -23.48 -27.70
N LEU A 15 29.97 -23.24 -26.91
CA LEU A 15 28.97 -24.26 -26.56
C LEU A 15 27.85 -23.70 -25.67
N CYS A 16 26.65 -24.16 -26.00
CA CYS A 16 25.45 -24.29 -25.15
C CYS A 16 24.75 -23.01 -24.67
N ALA A 17 23.82 -22.54 -25.51
CA ALA A 17 22.56 -21.99 -25.04
C ALA A 17 21.89 -23.01 -24.10
N MET A 18 21.90 -22.75 -22.80
CA MET A 18 20.87 -23.25 -21.90
C MET A 18 19.89 -22.11 -21.66
N ALA A 19 18.85 -22.08 -22.50
CA ALA A 19 17.61 -21.43 -22.11
C ALA A 19 17.05 -22.26 -20.94
N VAL A 20 17.33 -21.84 -19.71
CA VAL A 20 16.55 -22.28 -18.57
C VAL A 20 15.18 -21.62 -18.74
N ALA A 21 14.26 -22.35 -19.35
CA ALA A 21 12.85 -22.04 -19.24
C ALA A 21 12.47 -22.21 -17.76
N VAL A 22 12.62 -21.15 -16.97
CA VAL A 22 11.88 -21.02 -15.73
C VAL A 22 10.41 -21.01 -16.15
N GLY A 23 9.74 -22.12 -15.90
CA GLY A 23 8.30 -22.20 -15.98
C GLY A 23 7.75 -21.06 -15.16
N GLY A 24 7.06 -20.14 -15.83
CA GLY A 24 6.28 -19.11 -15.16
C GLY A 24 5.14 -19.80 -14.43
N GLU A 25 5.39 -20.25 -13.20
CA GLU A 25 4.34 -20.30 -12.21
C GLU A 25 3.82 -18.87 -12.12
N LYS A 26 2.65 -18.63 -12.74
CA LYS A 26 1.87 -17.41 -12.52
C LYS A 26 1.47 -17.40 -11.06
N THR A 27 2.42 -17.02 -10.22
CA THR A 27 2.20 -16.75 -8.81
C THR A 27 1.19 -15.62 -8.79
N ALA A 28 0.04 -15.87 -8.18
CA ALA A 28 -0.97 -14.83 -8.00
C ALA A 28 -0.27 -13.61 -7.35
N PRO A 29 -0.56 -12.37 -7.79
CA PRO A 29 0.05 -11.19 -7.20
C PRO A 29 -0.22 -11.20 -5.68
N GLY A 30 0.82 -10.93 -4.89
CA GLY A 30 0.66 -10.73 -3.46
C GLY A 30 -0.30 -9.56 -3.14
N PRO A 31 -0.68 -9.40 -1.86
CA PRO A 31 -1.53 -8.28 -1.46
C PRO A 31 -0.86 -6.96 -1.81
N ALA A 32 -1.59 -6.09 -2.51
CA ALA A 32 -1.17 -4.72 -2.72
C ALA A 32 -1.25 -3.95 -1.39
N GLN A 33 -0.33 -3.01 -1.15
CA GLN A 33 -0.28 -2.27 0.11
C GLN A 33 -0.18 -0.77 -0.12
N ILE A 34 -0.96 -0.01 0.63
CA ILE A 34 -0.83 1.45 0.77
C ILE A 34 -0.61 1.74 2.25
N THR A 35 0.56 2.28 2.59
CA THR A 35 0.90 2.58 3.99
C THR A 35 1.29 4.04 4.13
N PHE A 36 0.66 4.73 5.08
CA PHE A 36 1.08 6.06 5.52
C PHE A 36 1.19 6.09 7.03
N SER A 37 2.32 6.55 7.54
CA SER A 37 2.51 6.85 8.95
C SER A 37 1.82 8.15 9.34
N GLU A 38 1.72 8.40 10.64
CA GLU A 38 1.25 9.68 11.16
C GLU A 38 2.17 10.83 10.74
N ASP A 39 3.48 10.60 10.72
CA ASP A 39 4.46 11.61 10.32
C ASP A 39 4.34 12.00 8.84
N ASP A 40 3.94 11.07 7.97
CA ASP A 40 3.66 11.36 6.56
C ASP A 40 2.50 12.35 6.39
N PHE A 41 1.54 12.35 7.32
CA PHE A 41 0.44 13.31 7.34
C PHE A 41 0.77 14.60 8.10
N ARG A 42 1.65 14.55 9.10
CA ARG A 42 2.11 15.75 9.83
C ARG A 42 3.07 16.61 9.03
N GLN A 43 4.03 15.98 8.36
CA GLN A 43 5.11 16.67 7.65
C GLN A 43 4.81 16.85 6.17
N GLY A 44 3.90 16.04 5.62
CA GLY A 44 3.48 16.09 4.23
C GLY A 44 2.10 16.70 4.04
N PRO A 45 1.53 16.56 2.83
CA PRO A 45 0.17 17.00 2.56
C PRO A 45 -0.84 16.27 3.45
N ALA A 46 -1.70 17.04 4.10
CA ALA A 46 -2.81 16.54 4.93
C ALA A 46 -3.83 15.70 4.13
N HIS A 47 -3.99 16.03 2.85
CA HIS A 47 -4.89 15.33 1.93
C HIS A 47 -4.05 14.62 0.87
N LYS A 48 -4.24 13.31 0.74
CA LYS A 48 -3.50 12.47 -0.20
C LYS A 48 -4.46 11.78 -1.16
N THR A 49 -4.01 11.62 -2.40
CA THR A 49 -4.68 10.81 -3.41
C THR A 49 -3.72 9.73 -3.89
N GLN A 50 -4.20 8.50 -4.01
CA GLN A 50 -3.44 7.37 -4.53
C GLN A 50 -4.20 6.71 -5.66
N GLU A 51 -3.46 6.19 -6.63
CA GLU A 51 -3.99 5.43 -7.74
C GLU A 51 -3.39 4.03 -7.71
N ILE A 52 -4.22 3.01 -7.87
CA ILE A 52 -3.75 1.63 -7.83
C ILE A 52 -4.52 0.75 -8.82
N ALA A 53 -3.76 -0.09 -9.52
CA ALA A 53 -4.31 -1.13 -10.38
C ALA A 53 -4.25 -2.47 -9.65
N LEU A 54 -5.36 -3.22 -9.70
CA LEU A 54 -5.49 -4.56 -9.12
C LEU A 54 -6.02 -5.53 -10.18
N VAL A 55 -5.87 -6.83 -9.90
CA VAL A 55 -6.55 -7.89 -10.65
C VAL A 55 -7.66 -8.53 -9.80
N PRO A 56 -8.72 -9.12 -10.39
CA PRO A 56 -9.72 -9.86 -9.62
C PRO A 56 -9.09 -10.95 -8.74
N GLY A 57 -9.57 -11.07 -7.50
CA GLY A 57 -9.03 -11.92 -6.44
C GLY A 57 -7.86 -11.33 -5.65
N GLN A 58 -7.26 -10.22 -6.11
CA GLN A 58 -6.16 -9.58 -5.39
C GLN A 58 -6.66 -8.83 -4.15
N LYS A 59 -5.93 -8.96 -3.04
CA LYS A 59 -6.18 -8.19 -1.83
C LYS A 59 -5.48 -6.82 -1.89
N LEU A 60 -6.12 -5.82 -1.31
CA LEU A 60 -5.56 -4.50 -1.03
C LEU A 60 -5.58 -4.27 0.48
N VAL A 61 -4.42 -4.03 1.07
CA VAL A 61 -4.27 -3.66 2.48
C VAL A 61 -3.89 -2.18 2.55
N ILE A 62 -4.69 -1.40 3.27
CA ILE A 62 -4.44 0.02 3.51
C ILE A 62 -4.13 0.17 5.00
N GLN A 63 -2.97 0.73 5.35
CA GLN A 63 -2.56 0.95 6.72
C GLN A 63 -2.25 2.44 6.95
N LEU A 64 -2.97 3.07 7.87
CA LEU A 64 -2.85 4.50 8.16
C LEU A 64 -2.48 4.71 9.62
N GLY A 65 -1.47 5.54 9.87
CA GLY A 65 -1.09 5.98 11.21
C GLY A 65 -2.28 6.60 11.94
N SER A 66 -2.42 6.28 13.22
CA SER A 66 -3.51 6.77 14.06
C SER A 66 -3.06 6.89 15.50
N ASN A 67 -3.36 8.02 16.13
CA ASN A 67 -3.11 8.24 17.54
C ASN A 67 -4.41 8.51 18.30
N PRO A 68 -5.03 7.46 18.88
CA PRO A 68 -6.28 7.60 19.62
C PRO A 68 -6.15 8.48 20.88
N SER A 69 -4.94 8.73 21.40
CA SER A 69 -4.76 9.62 22.56
C SER A 69 -5.07 11.08 22.26
N THR A 70 -5.17 11.45 20.99
CA THR A 70 -5.54 12.80 20.53
C THR A 70 -7.06 12.98 20.36
N GLY A 71 -7.82 11.90 20.53
CA GLY A 71 -9.26 11.85 20.28
C GLY A 71 -9.65 11.74 18.80
N PHE A 72 -8.69 11.61 17.89
CA PHE A 72 -8.97 11.38 16.47
C PHE A 72 -8.93 9.88 16.10
N SER A 73 -9.71 9.51 15.08
CA SER A 73 -9.71 8.17 14.48
C SER A 73 -10.05 8.26 13.00
N TRP A 74 -9.56 7.31 12.20
CA TRP A 74 -10.15 7.05 10.90
C TRP A 74 -11.49 6.32 11.08
N GLY A 75 -12.36 6.40 10.07
CA GLY A 75 -13.62 5.66 10.07
C GLY A 75 -13.39 4.15 9.88
N GLU A 76 -14.06 3.32 10.67
CA GLU A 76 -13.93 1.85 10.60
C GLU A 76 -14.42 1.30 9.26
N LYS A 77 -15.44 1.93 8.67
CA LYS A 77 -15.96 1.64 7.33
C LYS A 77 -15.84 2.88 6.43
N PRO A 78 -14.67 3.09 5.79
CA PRO A 78 -14.46 4.17 4.84
C PRO A 78 -15.47 4.13 3.70
N ALA A 79 -15.80 5.30 3.14
CA ALA A 79 -16.75 5.36 2.04
C ALA A 79 -16.19 4.67 0.80
N ASN A 80 -16.99 3.79 0.20
CA ASN A 80 -16.64 3.00 -0.97
C ASN A 80 -17.69 3.23 -2.06
N SER A 81 -17.26 3.70 -3.22
CA SER A 81 -18.17 4.02 -4.33
C SER A 81 -18.71 2.79 -5.08
N ALA A 82 -18.04 1.64 -5.00
CA ALA A 82 -18.40 0.43 -5.74
C ALA A 82 -18.03 -0.86 -4.96
N PRO A 83 -18.80 -1.24 -3.92
CA PRO A 83 -18.56 -2.44 -3.11
C PRO A 83 -18.54 -3.77 -3.89
N GLU A 84 -19.18 -3.79 -5.06
CA GLU A 84 -19.19 -4.92 -5.98
C GLU A 84 -17.92 -5.06 -6.82
N VAL A 85 -17.08 -3.99 -6.90
CA VAL A 85 -15.77 -3.99 -7.57
C VAL A 85 -14.66 -4.24 -6.55
N ILE A 86 -14.74 -3.57 -5.39
CA ILE A 86 -13.78 -3.70 -4.28
C ILE A 86 -14.55 -3.95 -2.99
N LYS A 87 -14.44 -5.17 -2.45
CA LYS A 87 -15.21 -5.60 -1.27
C LYS A 87 -14.39 -5.38 0.00
N PHE A 88 -15.00 -4.76 0.99
CA PHE A 88 -14.42 -4.65 2.33
C PHE A 88 -14.47 -6.01 3.05
N GLU A 89 -13.38 -6.39 3.69
CA GLU A 89 -13.28 -7.65 4.44
C GLU A 89 -13.07 -7.42 5.93
N GLN A 90 -12.08 -6.59 6.28
CA GLN A 90 -11.59 -6.52 7.65
C GLN A 90 -11.03 -5.14 7.98
N HIS A 91 -11.19 -4.74 9.24
CA HIS A 91 -10.57 -3.57 9.83
C HIS A 91 -9.95 -3.94 11.18
N GLU A 92 -8.73 -3.47 11.42
CA GLU A 92 -7.99 -3.72 12.65
C GLU A 92 -7.32 -2.45 13.17
N ARG A 93 -7.24 -2.35 14.51
CA ARG A 93 -6.40 -1.35 15.18
C ARG A 93 -5.12 -2.01 15.65
N ILE A 94 -4.01 -1.48 15.19
CA ILE A 94 -2.66 -1.98 15.50
C ILE A 94 -2.03 -1.00 16.48
N GLY A 95 -1.62 -1.51 17.64
CA GLY A 95 -0.95 -0.71 18.68
C GLY A 95 0.43 -0.19 18.23
N PRO A 96 1.02 0.74 18.99
CA PRO A 96 2.36 1.22 18.71
C PRO A 96 3.38 0.09 18.81
N LYS A 97 4.43 0.13 17.97
CA LYS A 97 5.55 -0.84 18.05
C LYS A 97 6.23 -0.85 19.43
N GLN A 98 6.23 0.29 20.11
CA GLN A 98 6.72 0.41 21.48
C GLN A 98 5.63 1.03 22.35
N ALA A 99 5.22 0.31 23.39
CA ALA A 99 4.20 0.76 24.32
C ALA A 99 4.76 1.87 25.22
N ARG A 100 4.39 3.12 24.93
CA ARG A 100 4.62 4.28 25.80
C ARG A 100 3.34 5.13 25.88
N PRO A 101 3.08 5.83 26.99
CA PRO A 101 1.93 6.73 27.08
C PRO A 101 1.90 7.73 25.92
N GLY A 102 0.74 7.83 25.25
CA GLY A 102 0.54 8.71 24.09
C GLY A 102 1.13 8.23 22.76
N ALA A 103 1.77 7.05 22.71
CA ALA A 103 2.30 6.51 21.46
C ALA A 103 1.17 6.12 20.50
N GLY A 104 1.20 6.70 19.30
CA GLY A 104 0.28 6.38 18.21
C GLY A 104 0.55 5.02 17.59
N GLY A 105 -0.51 4.34 17.18
CA GLY A 105 -0.47 3.10 16.41
C GLY A 105 -0.86 3.34 14.95
N SER A 106 -1.62 2.39 14.40
CA SER A 106 -2.21 2.50 13.05
C SER A 106 -3.54 1.78 12.98
N GLN A 107 -4.32 2.07 11.95
CA GLN A 107 -5.50 1.32 11.56
C GLN A 107 -5.24 0.66 10.20
N SER A 108 -5.70 -0.57 10.04
CA SER A 108 -5.52 -1.37 8.83
C SER A 108 -6.86 -1.79 8.29
N TRP A 109 -7.05 -1.71 6.97
CA TRP A 109 -8.22 -2.20 6.25
C TRP A 109 -7.80 -3.16 5.15
N THR A 110 -8.49 -4.29 5.05
CA THR A 110 -8.31 -5.26 3.97
C THR A 110 -9.52 -5.26 3.07
N TYR A 111 -9.25 -5.18 1.77
CA TYR A 111 -10.23 -5.24 0.70
C TYR A 111 -9.86 -6.33 -0.31
N GLU A 112 -10.86 -6.89 -0.98
CA GLU A 112 -10.69 -7.82 -2.10
C GLU A 112 -11.23 -7.22 -3.40
N ALA A 113 -10.41 -7.21 -4.44
CA ALA A 113 -10.86 -6.87 -5.79
C ALA A 113 -11.73 -8.02 -6.33
N VAL A 114 -13.03 -7.77 -6.53
CA VAL A 114 -14.00 -8.82 -6.87
C VAL A 114 -14.12 -9.03 -8.37
N LYS A 115 -14.20 -7.94 -9.14
CA LYS A 115 -14.37 -7.97 -10.60
C LYS A 115 -13.79 -6.72 -11.24
N ALA A 116 -13.57 -6.78 -12.55
CA ALA A 116 -13.11 -5.63 -13.32
C ALA A 116 -14.05 -4.42 -13.16
N GLY A 117 -13.46 -3.23 -13.08
CA GLY A 117 -14.19 -1.99 -12.84
C GLY A 117 -13.33 -0.93 -12.17
N THR A 118 -13.95 0.18 -11.82
CA THR A 118 -13.29 1.26 -11.06
C THR A 118 -14.03 1.50 -9.75
N ALA A 119 -13.28 1.89 -8.72
CA ALA A 119 -13.83 2.21 -7.41
C ALA A 119 -13.00 3.32 -6.76
N THR A 120 -13.62 4.07 -5.85
CA THR A 120 -12.94 5.05 -5.02
C THR A 120 -13.22 4.76 -3.55
N LEU A 121 -12.14 4.68 -2.76
CA LEU A 121 -12.21 4.64 -1.31
C LEU A 121 -11.85 6.01 -0.74
N ASN A 122 -12.62 6.50 0.24
CA ASN A 122 -12.34 7.76 0.93
C ASN A 122 -12.24 7.55 2.44
N PHE A 123 -11.09 7.94 2.97
CA PHE A 123 -10.74 7.88 4.39
C PHE A 123 -10.65 9.31 4.93
N ALA A 124 -11.22 9.53 6.10
CA ALA A 124 -11.15 10.81 6.80
C ALA A 124 -10.78 10.58 8.27
N TYR A 125 -9.81 11.34 8.75
CA TYR A 125 -9.37 11.35 10.14
C TYR A 125 -10.17 12.42 10.90
N ASN A 126 -10.96 11.97 11.86
CA ASN A 126 -12.01 12.76 12.50
C ASN A 126 -12.00 12.59 14.01
N ARG A 127 -12.54 13.56 14.74
CA ARG A 127 -13.07 13.36 16.09
C ARG A 127 -14.48 12.80 15.98
N PRO A 128 -14.77 11.59 16.47
CA PRO A 128 -16.03 10.89 16.14
C PRO A 128 -17.28 11.47 16.82
N TRP A 129 -17.13 12.32 17.84
CA TRP A 129 -18.26 12.95 18.55
C TRP A 129 -18.91 14.11 17.76
N GLU A 130 -20.10 14.52 18.22
CA GLU A 130 -20.86 15.65 17.68
C GLU A 130 -20.10 16.96 17.88
N GLY A 131 -20.04 17.80 16.85
CA GLY A 131 -19.24 19.03 16.85
C GLY A 131 -17.71 18.81 16.83
N GLY A 132 -17.25 17.55 16.78
CA GLY A 132 -15.84 17.23 16.66
C GLY A 132 -15.28 17.62 15.29
N GLU A 133 -14.02 18.07 15.27
CA GLU A 133 -13.28 18.40 14.05
C GLU A 133 -13.24 17.22 13.06
N LYS A 134 -13.45 17.50 11.77
CA LYS A 134 -13.56 16.50 10.72
C LYS A 134 -12.54 16.75 9.61
N GLY A 135 -12.03 15.68 9.03
CA GLY A 135 -11.26 15.69 7.80
C GLY A 135 -9.88 16.32 7.91
N VAL A 136 -9.27 16.31 9.11
CA VAL A 136 -7.96 16.94 9.32
C VAL A 136 -6.88 16.28 8.47
N TRP A 137 -7.02 14.97 8.24
CA TRP A 137 -6.30 14.22 7.22
C TRP A 137 -7.27 13.41 6.38
N THR A 138 -6.98 13.28 5.10
CA THR A 138 -7.77 12.44 4.19
C THR A 138 -6.90 11.63 3.26
N LEU A 139 -7.35 10.43 2.93
CA LEU A 139 -6.80 9.64 1.84
C LEU A 139 -7.94 9.28 0.88
N LYS A 140 -7.75 9.61 -0.40
CA LYS A 140 -8.56 9.11 -1.51
C LYS A 140 -7.75 8.04 -2.25
N VAL A 141 -8.34 6.87 -2.48
CA VAL A 141 -7.71 5.81 -3.28
C VAL A 141 -8.59 5.53 -4.50
N ASN A 142 -8.07 5.84 -5.68
CA ASN A 142 -8.67 5.50 -6.96
C ASN A 142 -8.17 4.13 -7.39
N ILE A 143 -9.09 3.18 -7.55
CA ILE A 143 -8.80 1.78 -7.81
C ILE A 143 -9.29 1.44 -9.22
N LYS A 144 -8.44 0.78 -10.00
CA LYS A 144 -8.80 0.17 -11.27
C LYS A 144 -8.55 -1.33 -11.20
N VAL A 145 -9.60 -2.14 -11.29
CA VAL A 145 -9.50 -3.60 -11.37
C VAL A 145 -9.58 -4.01 -12.84
N GLN A 146 -8.58 -4.74 -13.34
CA GLN A 146 -8.48 -5.19 -14.74
C GLN A 146 -7.82 -6.56 -14.88
#